data_AF-A0A9W3EV97-F1
#
_entry.id   AF-A0A9W3EV97-F1
#
_cell.length_a   1.000
_cell.length_b   1.000
_cell.length_c   1.000
_cell.angle_alpha   90.00
_cell.angle_beta   90.00
_cell.angle_gamma   90.00
#
_symmetry.space_group_name_H-M   'P 1'
#
loop_
_entity.id
_entity.type
_entity.pdbx_description
1 polymer ?
#
loop_
_entity_poly.entity_id
_entity_poly.type
_entity_poly.pdbx_seq_one_letter_code
_entity_poly.pdbx_strand_id
1 'polypeptide(L)' 'MPRYYEDKPEGGACAGVKEDLGACLLQSDCVLQEGKSPRQCLKEGNCKALKYSFFECKRSMLDARSRFRGRKGY' A
#
# COMPACT_ATOMS: atom_id res chain seq x y z
N MET A 1 -29.75 10.73 -16.28
CA MET A 1 -29.15 11.00 -14.95
C MET A 1 -27.68 11.33 -15.18
N PRO A 2 -27.11 12.44 -14.66
CA PRO A 2 -25.76 12.88 -15.03
C PRO A 2 -24.68 11.91 -14.52
N ARG A 3 -23.66 11.66 -15.35
CA ARG A 3 -22.48 10.79 -15.12
C ARG A 3 -21.53 11.22 -13.97
N TYR A 4 -21.98 12.10 -13.08
CA TYR A 4 -21.13 12.72 -12.06
C TYR A 4 -20.57 11.73 -10.99
N TYR A 5 -21.06 10.49 -10.98
CA TYR A 5 -20.68 9.48 -9.99
C TYR A 5 -19.75 8.37 -10.51
N GLU A 6 -19.39 8.34 -11.80
CA GLU A 6 -18.64 7.20 -12.38
C GLU A 6 -17.10 7.31 -12.21
N ASP A 7 -16.57 8.46 -11.79
CA ASP A 7 -15.12 8.74 -11.78
C ASP A 7 -14.51 8.91 -10.38
N LYS A 8 -15.04 8.25 -9.35
CA LYS A 8 -14.35 8.23 -8.05
C LYS A 8 -13.21 7.20 -8.16
N PRO A 9 -11.92 7.58 -8.07
CA PRO A 9 -10.86 6.58 -8.02
C PRO A 9 -11.12 5.71 -6.78
N GLU A 10 -11.40 4.43 -7.02
CA GLU A 10 -11.71 3.39 -6.04
C GLU A 10 -10.44 3.05 -5.24
N GLY A 11 -9.99 3.99 -4.41
CA GLY A 11 -8.74 3.88 -3.69
C GLY A 11 -8.72 4.75 -2.45
N GLY A 12 -8.53 4.13 -1.29
CA GLY A 12 -8.20 4.88 -0.07
C GLY A 12 -6.89 5.66 -0.23
N ALA A 13 -6.61 6.58 0.68
CA ALA A 13 -5.41 7.43 0.73
C ALA A 13 -4.05 6.77 0.40
N CYS A 14 -3.91 5.47 0.66
CA CYS A 14 -2.68 4.69 0.48
C CYS A 14 -2.84 3.58 -0.57
N ALA A 15 -3.79 3.73 -1.52
CA ALA A 15 -4.11 2.69 -2.50
C ALA A 15 -2.92 2.41 -3.43
N GLY A 16 -2.27 3.43 -3.99
CA GLY A 16 -1.11 3.23 -4.87
C GLY A 16 0.02 2.44 -4.19
N VAL A 17 0.41 2.84 -2.98
CA VAL A 17 1.44 2.11 -2.21
C VAL A 17 1.01 0.68 -1.87
N LYS A 18 -0.30 0.44 -1.70
CA LYS A 18 -0.85 -0.91 -1.47
C LYS A 18 -0.74 -1.77 -2.73
N GLU A 19 -0.99 -1.19 -3.90
CA GLU A 19 -0.86 -1.88 -5.19
C GLU A 19 0.59 -2.24 -5.47
N ASP A 20 1.53 -1.29 -5.26
CA ASP A 20 2.96 -1.53 -5.40
C ASP A 20 3.45 -2.64 -4.46
N LEU A 21 3.01 -2.60 -3.20
CA LEU A 21 3.35 -3.64 -2.22
C LEU A 21 2.80 -5.01 -2.64
N GLY A 22 1.59 -5.04 -3.20
CA GLY A 22 0.97 -6.25 -3.75
C GLY A 22 1.76 -6.83 -4.92
N ALA A 23 2.11 -5.98 -5.89
CA ALA A 23 2.91 -6.36 -7.05
C ALA A 23 4.29 -6.89 -6.63
N CYS A 24 4.96 -6.21 -5.69
CA CYS A 24 6.25 -6.64 -5.18
C CYS A 24 6.17 -8.02 -4.49
N LEU A 25 5.14 -8.27 -3.68
CA LEU A 25 4.97 -9.57 -3.04
C LEU A 25 4.69 -10.68 -4.05
N LEU A 26 3.86 -10.42 -5.08
CA LEU A 26 3.56 -11.40 -6.13
C LEU A 26 4.78 -11.76 -6.98
N GLN A 27 5.71 -10.81 -7.17
CA GLN A 27 6.97 -11.02 -7.89
C GLN A 27 8.09 -11.58 -7.01
N SER A 28 7.90 -11.62 -5.68
CA SER A 28 8.95 -12.08 -4.77
C SER A 28 9.13 -13.60 -4.82
N ASP A 29 10.38 -14.03 -4.64
CA ASP A 29 10.75 -15.46 -4.60
C ASP A 29 9.98 -16.23 -3.52
N CYS A 30 9.61 -15.57 -2.42
CA CYS A 30 8.79 -16.18 -1.37
C CYS A 30 7.42 -16.67 -1.86
N VAL A 31 6.80 -15.96 -2.81
CA VAL A 31 5.53 -16.40 -3.41
C VAL A 31 5.78 -17.35 -4.58
N LEU A 32 6.75 -17.02 -5.44
CA LEU A 32 6.99 -17.76 -6.69
C LEU A 32 7.71 -19.10 -6.48
N GLN A 33 8.72 -19.15 -5.62
CA GLN A 33 9.54 -20.33 -5.40
C GLN A 33 9.06 -21.15 -4.20
N GLU A 34 8.77 -20.48 -3.08
CA GLU A 34 8.38 -21.17 -1.84
C GLU A 34 6.87 -21.47 -1.78
N GLY A 35 6.06 -20.91 -2.68
CA GLY A 35 4.61 -21.11 -2.72
C GLY A 35 3.87 -20.57 -1.49
N LYS A 36 4.51 -19.69 -0.71
CA LYS A 36 3.93 -19.13 0.51
C LYS A 36 2.88 -18.08 0.18
N SER A 37 1.94 -17.88 1.10
CA SER A 37 0.96 -16.82 0.95
C SER A 37 1.63 -15.43 1.02
N PRO A 38 1.17 -14.42 0.27
CA PRO A 38 1.72 -13.06 0.33
C PRO A 38 1.72 -12.46 1.75
N ARG A 39 0.74 -12.85 2.59
CA ARG A 39 0.68 -12.47 4.00
C ARG A 39 1.83 -13.03 4.83
N GLN A 40 2.26 -14.25 4.53
CA GLN A 40 3.40 -14.89 5.18
C GLN A 40 4.70 -14.24 4.70
N CYS A 41 4.85 -14.00 3.40
CA CYS A 41 6.00 -13.28 2.84
C CYS A 41 6.14 -11.85 3.40
N LEU A 42 5.02 -11.17 3.67
CA LEU A 42 5.02 -9.87 4.33
C LEU A 42 5.51 -9.93 5.79
N LYS A 43 5.19 -11.02 6.51
CA LYS A 43 5.68 -11.26 7.88
C LYS A 43 7.18 -11.58 7.90
N GLU A 44 7.63 -12.37 6.95
CA GLU A 44 9.05 -12.72 6.75
C GLU A 44 9.91 -11.51 6.34
N GLY A 45 9.26 -10.44 5.89
CA GLY A 45 9.90 -9.15 5.64
C GLY A 45 10.34 -8.95 4.21
N ASN A 46 9.67 -9.57 3.24
CA ASN A 46 9.81 -9.23 1.83
C ASN A 46 9.26 -7.80 1.57
N CYS A 47 9.82 -7.12 0.57
CA CYS A 47 9.40 -5.77 0.16
C CYS A 47 9.49 -4.71 1.29
N LYS A 48 10.56 -4.73 2.10
CA LYS A 48 10.71 -3.86 3.30
C LYS A 48 10.49 -2.38 3.04
N ALA A 49 11.00 -1.85 1.92
CA ALA A 49 10.86 -0.44 1.58
C ALA A 49 9.37 -0.06 1.37
N LEU A 50 8.64 -0.85 0.58
CA LEU A 50 7.21 -0.65 0.33
C LEU A 50 6.35 -0.92 1.56
N LYS A 51 6.76 -1.88 2.40
CA LYS A 51 6.12 -2.12 3.70
C LYS A 51 6.26 -0.92 4.62
N TYR A 52 7.45 -0.31 4.66
CA TYR A 52 7.72 0.89 5.45
C TYR A 52 6.94 2.10 4.93
N SER A 53 6.92 2.34 3.62
CA SER A 53 6.14 3.43 3.03
C SER A 53 4.63 3.25 3.25
N PHE A 54 4.10 2.04 3.13
CA PHE A 54 2.71 1.74 3.43
C PHE A 54 2.35 2.02 4.89
N PHE A 55 3.25 1.67 5.81
CA PHE A 55 3.10 1.95 7.23
C PHE A 55 3.13 3.45 7.52
N GLU A 56 4.09 4.19 6.96
CA GLU A 56 4.18 5.64 7.09
C GLU A 56 2.93 6.34 6.51
N CYS A 57 2.42 5.88 5.38
CA CYS A 57 1.19 6.41 4.78
C CYS A 57 0.00 6.24 5.73
N LYS A 58 -0.22 5.03 6.25
CA LYS A 58 -1.28 4.79 7.25
C LYS A 58 -1.09 5.61 8.52
N ARG A 59 0.15 5.73 9.01
CA ARG A 59 0.47 6.52 10.20
C ARG A 59 0.15 8.01 9.96
N SER A 60 0.47 8.52 8.78
CA SER A 60 0.20 9.92 8.41
C SER A 60 -1.30 10.24 8.28
N MET A 61 -2.16 9.23 8.11
CA MET A 61 -3.61 9.45 8.15
C MET A 61 -4.13 9.71 9.55
N LEU A 62 -3.48 9.14 10.57
CA LEU A 62 -3.86 9.30 11.97
C LEU A 62 -3.14 10.48 12.62
N ASP A 63 -1.95 10.84 12.12
CA ASP A 63 -1.20 11.99 12.61
C ASP A 63 -1.88 13.31 12.21
N ALA A 64 -2.24 14.13 13.21
CA ALA A 64 -2.84 15.43 12.98
C ALA A 64 -1.86 16.42 12.33
N ARG A 65 -0.54 16.23 12.49
CA ARG A 65 0.50 17.11 11.94
C ARG A 65 0.60 17.01 10.42
N SER A 66 0.32 15.85 9.85
CA SER A 66 0.27 15.62 8.40
C SER A 66 -0.96 16.21 7.73
N ARG A 67 -1.95 16.72 8.48
CA ARG A 67 -3.09 17.45 7.91
C ARG A 67 -2.64 18.72 7.18
N PHE A 68 -1.68 19.43 7.75
CA PHE A 68 -1.14 20.67 7.17
C PHE A 68 0.09 20.42 6.28
N ARG A 69 0.88 19.41 6.60
CA ARG A 69 2.15 19.11 5.91
C ARG A 69 2.02 18.16 4.72
N GLY A 70 0.82 17.61 4.50
CA GLY A 70 0.62 16.53 3.53
C GLY A 70 0.91 15.16 4.13
N ARG A 71 0.40 14.14 3.44
CA ARG A 71 0.61 12.73 3.81
C ARG A 71 2.04 12.31 3.52
N LYS A 72 2.53 11.34 4.28
CA LYS A 72 3.87 10.77 4.09
C LYS A 72 3.76 9.47 3.30
N GLY A 73 4.45 9.39 2.19
CA GLY A 73 4.44 8.21 1.32
C GLY A 73 3.42 8.39 0.20
N TYR A 74 3.98 8.58 -0.99
CA TYR A 74 3.36 8.78 -2.31
C TYR A 74 2.34 9.92 -2.39
#